data_AF-A0A2V8RXT5-F1
#
_entry.id   AF-A0A2V8RXT5-F1
#
_cell.length_a   1.000
_cell.length_b   1.000
_cell.length_c   1.000
_cell.angle_alpha   90.00
_cell.angle_beta   90.00
_cell.angle_gamma   90.00
#
_symmetry.space_group_name_H-M   'P 1'
#
loop_
_entity.id
_entity.type
_entity.pdbx_description
1 polymer ?
#
loop_
_entity_poly.entity_id
_entity_poly.type
_entity_poly.pdbx_seq_one_letter_code
_entity_poly.pdbx_strand_id
1 'polypeptide(L)'
;MTTLQMLLLIGLYAVALVVVIYFTRATARRVTGALVGGAAAALLALGSITLCETLGWWQIPFASTPYFAFIFYVGVAITCSPIYLVTWRVARRFGWRGLAVFVAIVAVVGPPRDYLYAATFPKWMVFSPGVAPILADSATYIGIVVVGHVVMRLVAGPAREDRLARGAA
;
A
#
# COMPACT_ATOMS: atom_id res chain seq x y z
N MET A 1 -7.73 16.70 5.03
CA MET A 1 -8.70 15.75 4.46
C MET A 1 -9.82 15.60 5.47
N THR A 2 -11.09 15.61 5.07
CA THR A 2 -12.19 15.36 6.03
C THR A 2 -12.35 13.86 6.27
N THR A 3 -12.91 13.47 7.42
CA THR A 3 -13.19 12.07 7.76
C THR A 3 -14.03 11.39 6.67
N LEU A 4 -15.05 12.10 6.14
CA LEU A 4 -15.88 11.60 5.04
C LEU A 4 -15.06 11.30 3.78
N GLN A 5 -14.13 12.18 3.40
CA GLN A 5 -13.24 11.94 2.24
C GLN A 5 -12.38 10.69 2.44
N MET A 6 -11.89 10.44 3.67
CA MET A 6 -11.15 9.21 3.97
C MET A 6 -12.03 7.99 3.77
N LEU A 7 -13.23 7.99 4.36
CA LEU A 7 -14.16 6.86 4.27
C LEU A 7 -14.58 6.57 2.82
N LEU A 8 -14.82 7.61 2.01
CA LEU A 8 -15.12 7.46 0.59
C LEU A 8 -13.95 6.86 -0.19
N LEU A 9 -12.72 7.29 0.07
CA LEU A 9 -11.53 6.70 -0.55
C LEU A 9 -11.35 5.23 -0.14
N ILE A 10 -11.55 4.92 1.13
CA ILE A 10 -11.51 3.53 1.62
C ILE A 10 -12.56 2.68 0.91
N GLY A 11 -13.79 3.17 0.79
CA GLY A 11 -14.86 2.51 0.05
C GLY A 11 -14.48 2.27 -1.42
N LEU A 12 -13.92 3.27 -2.09
CA LEU A 12 -13.43 3.14 -3.47
C LEU A 12 -12.35 2.05 -3.60
N TYR A 13 -11.37 2.03 -2.70
CA TYR A 13 -10.32 1.00 -2.71
C TYR A 13 -10.83 -0.38 -2.30
N ALA A 14 -11.89 -0.47 -1.47
CA ALA A 14 -12.57 -1.73 -1.19
C ALA A 14 -13.25 -2.28 -2.46
N VAL A 15 -13.90 -1.43 -3.25
CA VAL A 15 -14.43 -1.82 -4.56
C VAL A 15 -13.30 -2.26 -5.49
N ALA A 16 -12.21 -1.50 -5.56
CA ALA A 16 -11.04 -1.86 -6.35
C ALA A 16 -10.45 -3.22 -5.93
N LEU A 17 -10.42 -3.52 -4.62
CA LEU A 17 -10.01 -4.82 -4.10
C LEU A 17 -10.95 -5.92 -4.59
N VAL A 18 -12.27 -5.75 -4.53
CA VAL A 18 -13.24 -6.73 -5.06
C VAL A 18 -13.01 -6.98 -6.55
N VAL A 19 -12.80 -5.91 -7.33
CA VAL A 19 -12.50 -6.00 -8.77
C VAL A 19 -11.21 -6.80 -9.00
N VAL A 20 -10.13 -6.51 -8.26
CA VAL A 20 -8.87 -7.24 -8.37
C VAL A 20 -9.03 -8.69 -7.94
N ILE A 21 -9.79 -9.00 -6.88
CA ILE A 21 -10.08 -10.38 -6.45
C ILE A 21 -10.76 -11.16 -7.59
N TYR A 22 -11.76 -10.55 -8.23
CA TYR A 22 -12.48 -11.13 -9.36
C TYR A 22 -11.54 -11.43 -10.54
N PHE A 23 -10.81 -10.42 -11.04
CA PHE A 23 -9.93 -10.59 -12.21
C PHE A 23 -8.72 -11.48 -11.92
N THR A 24 -8.16 -11.41 -10.71
CA THR A 24 -7.06 -12.26 -10.30
C THR A 24 -7.51 -13.63 -9.81
N ARG A 25 -8.81 -13.95 -9.82
CA ARG A 25 -9.36 -15.24 -9.35
C ARG A 25 -8.71 -15.72 -8.05
N ALA A 26 -8.54 -14.79 -7.11
CA ALA A 26 -7.83 -15.04 -5.87
C ALA A 26 -8.64 -16.00 -4.99
N THR A 27 -7.98 -17.00 -4.42
CA THR A 27 -8.61 -17.88 -3.41
C THR A 27 -8.76 -17.13 -2.09
N ALA A 28 -9.65 -17.60 -1.21
CA ALA A 28 -9.81 -17.03 0.14
C ALA A 28 -8.46 -16.92 0.87
N ARG A 29 -7.60 -17.95 0.77
CA ARG A 29 -6.25 -17.93 1.33
C ARG A 29 -5.41 -16.76 0.80
N ARG A 30 -5.47 -16.45 -0.49
CA ARG A 30 -4.74 -15.32 -1.09
C ARG A 30 -5.32 -13.98 -0.69
N VAL A 31 -6.64 -13.88 -0.58
CA VAL A 31 -7.32 -12.67 -0.08
C VAL A 31 -6.92 -12.40 1.37
N THR A 32 -6.98 -13.41 2.24
CA THR A 32 -6.52 -13.29 3.63
C THR A 32 -5.05 -12.89 3.70
N GLY A 33 -4.18 -13.54 2.93
CA GLY A 33 -2.77 -13.17 2.89
C GLY A 33 -2.55 -11.72 2.44
N ALA A 34 -3.29 -11.25 1.44
CA ALA A 34 -3.21 -9.87 0.97
C ALA A 34 -3.69 -8.86 2.03
N LEU A 35 -4.78 -9.17 2.75
CA LEU A 35 -5.28 -8.34 3.85
C LEU A 35 -4.28 -8.25 5.01
N VAL A 36 -3.67 -9.38 5.40
CA VAL A 36 -2.63 -9.40 6.44
C VAL A 36 -1.36 -8.67 5.97
N GLY A 37 -1.00 -8.80 4.68
CA GLY A 37 0.05 -7.99 4.07
C GLY A 37 -0.27 -6.48 4.10
N GLY A 38 -1.53 -6.11 3.83
CA GLY A 38 -2.06 -4.76 3.98
C GLY A 38 -1.92 -4.21 5.39
N ALA A 39 -2.34 -4.98 6.38
CA ALA A 39 -2.18 -4.63 7.79
C ALA A 39 -0.71 -4.37 8.15
N ALA A 40 0.22 -5.24 7.74
CA ALA A 40 1.64 -5.06 8.00
C ALA A 40 2.20 -3.80 7.32
N ALA A 41 1.79 -3.52 6.09
CA ALA A 41 2.20 -2.32 5.39
C ALA A 41 1.60 -1.05 5.97
N ALA A 42 0.38 -1.11 6.53
CA ALA A 42 -0.22 0.00 7.24
C ALA A 42 0.55 0.36 8.52
N LEU A 43 1.04 -0.64 9.26
CA LEU A 43 1.95 -0.41 10.40
C LEU A 43 3.24 0.24 9.95
N LEU A 44 3.84 -0.25 8.85
CA LEU A 44 5.05 0.36 8.29
C LEU A 44 4.80 1.81 7.87
N ALA A 45 3.69 2.08 7.19
CA ALA A 45 3.34 3.44 6.76
C ALA A 45 3.15 4.38 7.96
N LEU A 46 2.47 3.96 9.03
CA LEU A 46 2.37 4.72 10.27
C LEU A 46 3.74 4.96 10.91
N GLY A 47 4.60 3.95 10.93
CA GLY A 47 5.98 4.07 11.43
C GLY A 47 6.84 5.02 10.59
N SER A 48 6.68 5.00 9.26
CA SER A 48 7.34 5.96 8.36
C SER A 48 6.85 7.38 8.62
N ILE A 49 5.56 7.57 8.87
CA ILE A 49 4.99 8.88 9.21
C ILE A 49 5.62 9.41 10.48
N THR A 50 5.59 8.66 11.57
CA THR A 50 6.15 9.10 12.86
C THR A 50 7.66 9.36 12.77
N LEU A 51 8.40 8.51 12.06
CA LEU A 51 9.84 8.69 11.86
C LEU A 51 10.14 9.97 11.07
N CYS A 52 9.48 10.18 9.93
CA CYS A 52 9.75 11.35 9.11
C CYS A 52 9.21 12.65 9.72
N GLU A 53 8.16 12.58 10.55
CA GLU A 53 7.70 13.72 11.32
C GLU A 53 8.73 14.14 12.38
N THR A 54 9.33 13.18 13.09
CA THR A 54 10.38 13.47 14.08
C THR A 54 11.66 14.01 13.43
N LEU A 55 11.97 13.58 12.21
CA LEU A 55 13.11 14.09 11.42
C LEU A 55 12.80 15.42 10.69
N GLY A 56 11.55 15.90 10.74
CA GLY A 56 11.11 17.10 10.02
C GLY A 56 11.08 16.96 8.51
N TRP A 57 11.09 15.72 7.98
CA TRP A 57 11.15 15.45 6.54
C TRP A 57 9.80 15.62 5.85
N TRP A 58 8.72 15.18 6.49
CA TRP A 58 7.35 15.47 6.08
C TRP A 58 6.43 15.60 7.30
N GLN A 59 5.24 16.17 7.09
CA GLN A 59 4.23 16.37 8.13
C GLN A 59 2.83 16.07 7.58
N ILE A 60 1.97 15.48 8.41
CA ILE A 60 0.54 15.29 8.12
C ILE A 60 -0.27 16.21 9.05
N PRO A 61 -0.69 17.41 8.59
CA PRO A 61 -1.24 18.45 9.47
C PRO A 61 -2.51 18.09 10.25
N PHE A 62 -3.26 17.06 9.82
CA PHE A 62 -4.49 16.61 10.49
C PHE A 62 -4.32 15.32 11.30
N ALA A 63 -3.09 14.81 11.43
CA ALA A 63 -2.80 13.55 12.11
C ALA A 63 -3.11 13.56 13.62
N SER A 64 -3.27 14.74 14.22
CA SER A 64 -3.60 14.93 15.64
C SER A 64 -5.04 14.56 16.02
N THR A 65 -5.89 14.19 15.05
CA THR A 65 -7.26 13.77 15.35
C THR A 65 -7.29 12.34 15.93
N PRO A 66 -8.09 12.07 16.98
CA PRO A 66 -8.01 10.83 17.76
C PRO A 66 -8.34 9.56 16.96
N TYR A 67 -9.07 9.70 15.86
CA TYR A 67 -9.45 8.60 14.97
C TYR A 67 -8.55 8.48 13.72
N PHE A 68 -7.63 9.42 13.47
CA PHE A 68 -6.79 9.41 12.26
C PHE A 68 -5.99 8.12 12.16
N ALA A 69 -5.25 7.75 13.21
CA ALA A 69 -4.38 6.57 13.18
C ALA A 69 -5.16 5.30 12.82
N PHE A 70 -6.35 5.12 13.40
CA PHE A 70 -7.20 3.97 13.11
C PHE A 70 -7.75 3.98 11.69
N ILE A 71 -8.32 5.10 11.23
CA ILE A 71 -8.89 5.22 9.88
C ILE A 71 -7.79 5.10 8.82
N PHE A 72 -6.63 5.71 9.05
CA PHE A 72 -5.47 5.61 8.18
C PHE A 72 -4.96 4.17 8.13
N TYR A 73 -4.85 3.49 9.26
CA TYR A 73 -4.45 2.09 9.32
C TYR A 73 -5.38 1.19 8.48
N VAL A 74 -6.68 1.26 8.72
CA VAL A 74 -7.68 0.49 7.97
C VAL A 74 -7.64 0.85 6.48
N GLY A 75 -7.52 2.14 6.17
CA GLY A 75 -7.51 2.62 4.81
C GLY A 75 -6.29 2.18 4.01
N VAL A 76 -5.10 2.26 4.59
CA VAL A 76 -3.87 1.74 3.97
C VAL A 76 -3.94 0.23 3.83
N ALA A 77 -4.43 -0.49 4.84
CA ALA A 77 -4.55 -1.95 4.77
C ALA A 77 -5.44 -2.39 3.58
N ILE A 78 -6.59 -1.74 3.39
CA ILE A 78 -7.51 -2.01 2.27
C ILE A 78 -6.88 -1.57 0.95
N THR A 79 -6.28 -0.37 0.89
CA THR A 79 -5.68 0.20 -0.32
C THR A 79 -4.50 -0.62 -0.84
N CYS A 80 -3.68 -1.18 0.05
CA CYS A 80 -2.51 -1.97 -0.32
C CYS A 80 -2.85 -3.44 -0.66
N SER A 81 -3.93 -3.98 -0.11
CA SER A 81 -4.39 -5.35 -0.39
C SER A 81 -4.48 -5.72 -1.89
N PRO A 82 -5.09 -4.91 -2.79
CA PRO A 82 -5.10 -5.22 -4.22
C PRO A 82 -3.69 -5.27 -4.83
N ILE A 83 -2.76 -4.43 -4.35
CA ILE A 83 -1.36 -4.42 -4.79
C ILE A 83 -0.71 -5.78 -4.52
N TYR A 84 -1.01 -6.42 -3.39
CA TYR A 84 -0.42 -7.72 -3.06
C TYR A 84 -0.97 -8.86 -3.92
N LEU A 85 -2.25 -8.80 -4.29
CA LEU A 85 -2.82 -9.73 -5.28
C LEU A 85 -2.19 -9.53 -6.67
N VAL A 86 -1.95 -8.28 -7.08
CA VAL A 86 -1.27 -7.98 -8.35
C VAL A 86 0.18 -8.46 -8.33
N THR A 87 0.94 -8.13 -7.27
CA THR A 87 2.34 -8.58 -7.13
C THR A 87 2.44 -10.09 -7.02
N TRP A 88 1.46 -10.78 -6.43
CA TRP A 88 1.36 -12.25 -6.51
C TRP A 88 1.24 -12.74 -7.96
N ARG A 89 0.39 -12.10 -8.79
CA ARG A 89 0.29 -12.44 -10.22
C ARG A 89 1.59 -12.16 -10.98
N VAL A 90 2.23 -11.04 -10.70
CA VAL A 90 3.55 -10.68 -11.26
C VAL A 90 4.59 -11.73 -10.87
N ALA A 91 4.68 -12.09 -9.58
CA ALA A 91 5.60 -13.10 -9.07
C ALA A 91 5.36 -14.47 -9.71
N ARG A 92 4.09 -14.85 -9.92
CA ARG A 92 3.72 -16.11 -10.57
C ARG A 92 4.16 -16.14 -12.04
N ARG A 93 4.04 -15.04 -12.77
CA ARG A 93 4.32 -14.98 -14.22
C ARG A 93 5.77 -14.67 -14.57
N PHE A 94 6.42 -13.81 -13.79
CA PHE A 94 7.73 -13.21 -14.07
C PHE A 94 8.77 -13.48 -12.97
N GLY A 95 8.39 -14.16 -11.88
CA GLY A 95 9.29 -14.46 -10.78
C GLY A 95 9.77 -13.21 -10.04
N TRP A 96 10.95 -13.32 -9.43
CA TRP A 96 11.56 -12.23 -8.65
C TRP A 96 11.95 -11.02 -9.51
N ARG A 97 12.29 -11.23 -10.79
CA ARG A 97 12.62 -10.14 -11.73
C ARG A 97 11.43 -9.21 -11.96
N GLY A 98 10.24 -9.78 -12.16
CA GLY A 98 9.01 -8.99 -12.29
C GLY A 98 8.69 -8.20 -11.02
N LEU A 99 8.92 -8.78 -9.84
CA LEU A 99 8.76 -8.08 -8.58
C LEU A 99 9.76 -6.92 -8.43
N ALA A 100 11.03 -7.12 -8.81
CA ALA A 100 12.04 -6.07 -8.77
C ALA A 100 11.67 -4.88 -9.67
N VAL A 101 11.18 -5.15 -10.89
CA VAL A 101 10.69 -4.11 -11.79
C VAL A 101 9.46 -3.40 -11.21
N PHE A 102 8.51 -4.15 -10.64
CA PHE A 102 7.34 -3.55 -10.00
C PHE A 102 7.73 -2.61 -8.85
N VAL A 103 8.64 -3.05 -7.97
CA VAL A 103 9.17 -2.24 -6.87
C VAL A 103 9.88 -0.99 -7.39
N ALA A 104 10.70 -1.12 -8.43
CA ALA A 104 11.39 0.03 -9.04
C ALA A 104 10.41 1.06 -9.61
N ILE A 105 9.35 0.62 -10.31
CA ILE A 105 8.31 1.50 -10.85
C ILE A 105 7.64 2.26 -9.70
N VAL A 106 7.20 1.56 -8.65
CA VAL A 106 6.52 2.19 -7.52
C VAL A 106 7.44 3.16 -6.77
N ALA A 107 8.72 2.83 -6.61
CA ALA A 107 9.71 3.69 -5.95
C ALA A 107 9.99 5.00 -6.72
N VAL A 108 9.89 4.96 -8.04
CA VAL A 108 10.12 6.12 -8.93
C VAL A 108 8.86 6.95 -9.14
N VAL A 109 7.70 6.30 -9.26
CA VAL A 109 6.41 6.97 -9.53
C VAL A 109 5.76 7.50 -8.25
N GLY A 110 6.00 6.85 -7.11
CA GLY A 110 5.43 7.22 -5.81
C GLY A 110 5.72 8.67 -5.41
N PRO A 111 6.99 9.09 -5.33
CA PRO A 111 7.31 10.45 -4.87
C PRO A 111 6.75 11.57 -5.75
N PRO A 112 6.86 11.53 -7.10
CA PRO A 112 6.22 12.54 -7.94
C PRO A 112 4.71 12.64 -7.70
N ARG A 113 4.03 11.50 -7.51
CA ARG A 113 2.61 11.46 -7.18
C ARG A 113 2.35 12.11 -5.83
N ASP A 114 3.10 11.77 -4.79
CA ASP A 114 2.90 12.29 -3.45
C ASP A 114 3.21 13.79 -3.33
N TYR A 115 4.25 14.27 -4.02
CA TYR A 115 4.53 15.71 -4.15
C TYR A 115 3.43 16.46 -4.91
N LEU A 116 2.85 15.86 -5.96
CA LEU A 116 1.71 16.45 -6.65
C LEU A 116 0.48 16.54 -5.74
N TYR A 117 0.21 15.51 -4.94
CA TYR A 117 -0.85 15.54 -3.93
C TYR A 117 -0.58 16.59 -2.85
N ALA A 118 0.65 16.70 -2.35
CA ALA A 118 1.05 17.71 -1.36
C ALA A 118 0.88 19.14 -1.91
N ALA A 119 1.27 19.37 -3.18
CA ALA A 119 1.10 20.67 -3.84
C ALA A 119 -0.38 21.02 -4.06
N THR A 120 -1.20 20.03 -4.42
CA THR A 120 -2.64 20.23 -4.69
C THR A 120 -3.44 20.37 -3.38
N PHE A 121 -3.05 19.64 -2.33
CA PHE A 121 -3.74 19.56 -1.05
C PHE A 121 -2.76 19.79 0.11
N PRO A 122 -2.24 21.01 0.30
CA PRO A 122 -1.22 21.30 1.32
C PRO A 122 -1.71 21.09 2.76
N LYS A 123 -3.03 21.08 2.96
CA LYS A 123 -3.62 20.71 4.24
C LYS A 123 -3.50 19.21 4.55
N TRP A 124 -3.03 18.39 3.61
CA TRP A 124 -3.02 16.93 3.76
C TRP A 124 -1.65 16.36 4.03
N MET A 125 -0.64 16.88 3.36
CA MET A 125 0.75 16.47 3.53
C MET A 125 1.65 17.61 3.08
N VAL A 126 2.75 17.81 3.79
CA VAL A 126 3.77 18.81 3.45
C VAL A 126 5.13 18.14 3.54
N PHE A 127 5.92 18.25 2.48
CA PHE A 127 7.32 17.82 2.46
C PHE A 127 8.25 19.00 2.72
N SER A 128 9.31 18.76 3.48
CA SER A 128 10.42 19.69 3.59
C SER A 128 11.18 19.82 2.26
N PRO A 129 11.92 20.91 2.03
CA PRO A 129 12.83 21.00 0.89
C PRO A 129 14.00 20.01 1.00
N GLY A 130 14.48 19.53 -0.15
CA GLY A 130 15.69 18.71 -0.24
C GLY A 130 15.46 17.28 -0.72
N VAL A 131 16.55 16.51 -0.79
CA VAL A 131 16.56 15.15 -1.35
C VAL A 131 16.15 14.09 -0.33
N ALA A 132 16.42 14.33 0.97
CA ALA A 132 16.09 13.41 2.06
C ALA A 132 14.61 12.97 2.08
N PRO A 133 13.60 13.89 2.03
CA PRO A 133 12.19 13.48 2.00
C PRO A 133 11.81 12.66 0.76
N ILE A 134 12.40 12.95 -0.40
CA ILE A 134 12.18 12.18 -1.63
C ILE A 134 12.67 10.74 -1.45
N LEU A 135 13.89 10.57 -0.91
CA LEU A 135 14.47 9.24 -0.66
C LEU A 135 13.70 8.48 0.41
N ALA A 136 13.26 9.16 1.48
CA ALA A 136 12.43 8.58 2.53
C ALA A 136 11.07 8.08 1.98
N ASP A 137 10.49 8.83 1.04
CA ASP A 137 9.24 8.47 0.41
C ASP A 137 9.41 7.26 -0.51
N SER A 138 10.42 7.28 -1.40
CA SER A 138 10.80 6.11 -2.20
C SER A 138 11.06 4.87 -1.33
N ALA A 139 11.79 5.02 -0.23
CA ALA A 139 12.07 3.92 0.70
C ALA A 139 10.80 3.39 1.36
N THR A 140 9.85 4.26 1.71
CA THR A 140 8.55 3.88 2.27
C THR A 140 7.73 3.10 1.26
N TYR A 141 7.68 3.53 0.01
CA TYR A 141 7.03 2.80 -1.08
C TYR A 141 7.63 1.40 -1.31
N ILE A 142 8.96 1.29 -1.32
CA ILE A 142 9.66 0.00 -1.39
C ILE A 142 9.26 -0.87 -0.20
N GLY A 143 9.31 -0.31 1.01
CA GLY A 143 8.96 -1.00 2.25
C GLY A 143 7.53 -1.54 2.22
N ILE A 144 6.55 -0.70 1.87
CA ILE A 144 5.14 -1.06 1.75
C ILE A 144 4.95 -2.25 0.80
N VAL A 145 5.57 -2.22 -0.38
CA VAL A 145 5.43 -3.29 -1.37
C VAL A 145 6.13 -4.56 -0.90
N VAL A 146 7.38 -4.47 -0.47
CA VAL A 146 8.20 -5.63 -0.10
C VAL A 146 7.65 -6.31 1.16
N VAL A 147 7.43 -5.55 2.24
CA VAL A 147 6.95 -6.11 3.51
C VAL A 147 5.58 -6.74 3.34
N GLY A 148 4.62 -6.02 2.74
CA GLY A 148 3.29 -6.55 2.55
C GLY A 148 3.26 -7.78 1.63
N HIS A 149 4.07 -7.80 0.57
CA HIS A 149 4.17 -8.98 -0.30
C HIS A 149 4.81 -10.18 0.41
N VAL A 150 5.87 -9.96 1.19
CA VAL A 150 6.53 -11.02 1.98
C VAL A 150 5.56 -11.59 3.01
N VAL A 151 4.86 -10.73 3.77
CA VAL A 151 3.86 -11.15 4.76
C VAL A 151 2.73 -11.95 4.10
N MET A 152 2.23 -11.47 2.95
CA MET A 152 1.24 -12.23 2.17
C MET A 152 1.78 -13.62 1.80
N ARG A 153 3.05 -13.74 1.38
CA ARG A 153 3.65 -15.03 1.06
C ARG A 153 3.81 -15.94 2.27
N LEU A 154 4.10 -15.40 3.45
CA LEU A 154 4.18 -16.18 4.69
C LEU A 154 2.81 -16.78 5.06
N VAL A 155 1.73 -16.03 4.89
CA VAL A 155 0.36 -16.48 5.20
C VAL A 155 -0.17 -17.43 4.10
N ALA A 156 -0.05 -17.02 2.84
CA ALA A 156 -0.70 -17.69 1.72
C ALA A 156 0.19 -18.71 0.98
N GLY A 157 1.48 -18.80 1.30
CA GLY A 157 2.44 -19.72 0.69
C GLY A 157 3.06 -19.23 -0.64
N PRO A 158 3.93 -20.04 -1.27
CA PRO A 158 4.64 -19.68 -2.50
C PRO A 158 3.71 -19.44 -3.70
N ALA A 159 4.08 -18.52 -4.60
CA ALA A 159 3.22 -18.13 -5.72
C ALA A 159 3.04 -19.22 -6.81
N ARG A 160 3.99 -20.17 -6.94
CA ARG A 160 4.02 -21.17 -8.01
C ARG A 160 3.09 -22.37 -7.76
N GLU A 161 2.75 -22.65 -6.51
CA GLU A 161 2.02 -23.88 -6.12
C GLU A 161 0.50 -23.70 -6.11
N ASP A 162 0.01 -22.54 -6.55
CA ASP A 162 -1.34 -22.10 -6.28
C ASP A 162 -2.39 -22.53 -7.32
N ARG A 163 -3.41 -23.25 -6.86
CA ARG A 163 -4.67 -23.43 -7.61
C ARG A 163 -5.47 -22.12 -7.60
N LEU A 164 -6.01 -21.74 -8.76
CA LEU A 164 -6.90 -20.58 -8.87
C LEU A 164 -8.30 -20.92 -8.34
N ALA A 165 -9.03 -19.92 -7.84
CA ALA A 165 -10.44 -20.11 -7.55
C ALA A 165 -11.15 -20.53 -8.85
N ARG A 166 -11.82 -21.69 -8.83
CA ARG A 166 -12.71 -22.09 -9.93
C ARG A 166 -13.92 -21.18 -9.83
N GLY A 167 -14.26 -20.48 -10.91
CA GLY A 167 -15.53 -19.77 -10.98
C GLY A 167 -16.65 -20.79 -10.80
N ALA A 168 -17.65 -20.46 -10.00
CA ALA A 168 -18.96 -21.08 -10.16
C ALA A 168 -19.40 -20.73 -11.59
N ALA A 169 -19.31 -21.71 -12.47
CA ALA A 169 -19.99 -21.69 -13.76
C ALA A 169 -21.40 -22.23 -13.56
#